data_AF-A0AAD2CHW7-F1
#
_entry.id   AF-A0AAD2CHW7-F1
#
_cell.length_a   1.000
_cell.length_b   1.000
_cell.length_c   1.000
_cell.angle_alpha   90.00
_cell.angle_beta   90.00
_cell.angle_gamma   90.00
#
_symmetry.space_group_name_H-M   'P 1'
#
loop_
_entity.id
_entity.type
_entity.pdbx_description
1 polymer ?
#
loop_
_entity_poly.entity_id
_entity_poly.type
_entity_poly.pdbx_seq_one_letter_code
_entity_poly.pdbx_strand_id
1 'polypeptide(L)'
;MTKTIVEALTVKNPGEVAGDDVDPPEVLDTIPVYKEFFAEHEKFQRIHVHLVGLRVRDPSEDSDAGVFKASWFKTPRLTVETYGEDTGSTDYFPVGKHSTLKSQTKKGPTPVWDVKLVVIGKKETTEGIKISVSGKKDQYSFDSPASEFPAIGEDWKELVHTPAEDDATNVDFVYKVCISDCAERTVSQEDVANFLQSTDTVEYSEAVIDADKDADKAVLQIWKHKEPAKKAVLWHLGRNDCFMHPHVANPLFIDNGYDIYVLNYSANGLCNRFGFVDDPNLRSHNNIKDFNLYLSQIEKSIEMMKDGTSYDKVIGYAHSTGGPVLINYLLERGDDAFDGFIFNAPFLEWGSMNFGGSQLIEDMTLFLLNNHPDPDKKWGTASTPEELKETPVVYKDTEVVVSAWSAKLWSSFFFDWRSRPLHNVATTTGFAGGVSKVHKKLVKRAKKHHYATLKPLIVLSSRGDDVLQSNETLTFVDGVGPARVEIELGYNSHDVFLSSEVDGVGMAVNFIKSWMDAKGFA
;
A
#
# COMPACT_ATOMS: atom_id res chain seq x y z
N MET A 1 -37.63 26.72 -6.29
CA MET A 1 -37.60 25.47 -7.08
C MET A 1 -36.38 24.70 -6.64
N THR A 2 -36.60 23.73 -5.78
CA THR A 2 -35.60 22.88 -5.13
C THR A 2 -35.31 21.71 -6.06
N LYS A 3 -34.06 21.57 -6.50
CA LYS A 3 -33.62 20.47 -7.37
C LYS A 3 -33.79 19.13 -6.64
N THR A 4 -34.21 18.11 -7.39
CA THR A 4 -34.55 16.77 -6.91
C THR A 4 -33.34 15.83 -6.90
N ILE A 5 -33.34 14.91 -5.93
CA ILE A 5 -32.45 13.74 -5.66
C ILE A 5 -31.95 12.95 -6.89
N VAL A 6 -32.56 13.11 -8.06
CA VAL A 6 -32.11 12.49 -9.31
C VAL A 6 -30.84 13.15 -9.89
N GLU A 7 -30.48 14.37 -9.48
CA GLU A 7 -29.24 15.03 -9.92
C GLU A 7 -28.00 14.64 -9.09
N ALA A 8 -28.15 14.02 -7.91
CA ALA A 8 -27.01 13.62 -7.05
C ALA A 8 -26.41 12.24 -7.41
N LEU A 9 -27.12 11.46 -8.21
CA LEU A 9 -26.66 10.14 -8.67
C LEU A 9 -26.64 10.11 -10.20
N THR A 10 -25.78 10.90 -10.82
CA THR A 10 -25.43 10.65 -12.22
C THR A 10 -24.36 9.55 -12.28
N VAL A 11 -24.83 8.32 -12.44
CA VAL A 11 -24.07 7.31 -13.19
C VAL A 11 -23.77 7.94 -14.54
N LYS A 12 -22.52 8.36 -14.70
CA LYS A 12 -22.01 8.93 -15.94
C LYS A 12 -21.82 7.83 -16.97
N ASN A 13 -22.05 8.15 -18.25
CA ASN A 13 -21.74 7.21 -19.33
C ASN A 13 -20.23 6.91 -19.35
N PRO A 14 -19.80 5.73 -19.83
CA PRO A 14 -18.37 5.45 -20.05
C PRO A 14 -17.70 6.63 -20.78
N GLY A 15 -16.68 7.23 -20.16
CA GLY A 15 -15.91 8.35 -20.71
C GLY A 15 -16.28 9.76 -20.26
N GLU A 16 -17.31 9.96 -19.44
CA GLU A 16 -17.54 11.24 -18.77
C GLU A 16 -16.86 11.26 -17.38
N VAL A 17 -16.08 12.31 -17.09
CA VAL A 17 -15.38 12.48 -15.80
C VAL A 17 -16.39 12.64 -14.68
N ALA A 18 -16.35 11.81 -13.62
CA ALA A 18 -17.21 11.92 -12.43
C ALA A 18 -17.22 13.37 -11.89
N GLY A 19 -18.40 13.89 -11.53
CA GLY A 19 -18.52 15.25 -10.98
C GLY A 19 -17.81 15.37 -9.63
N ASP A 20 -17.50 16.59 -9.20
CA ASP A 20 -16.84 16.84 -7.91
C ASP A 20 -17.73 16.56 -6.70
N ASP A 21 -19.04 16.42 -6.91
CA ASP A 21 -20.05 16.13 -5.88
C ASP A 21 -20.32 14.63 -5.67
N VAL A 22 -19.51 13.72 -6.24
CA VAL A 22 -19.69 12.27 -6.04
C VAL A 22 -19.09 11.87 -4.70
N ASP A 23 -19.90 11.97 -3.66
CA ASP A 23 -19.61 11.45 -2.33
C ASP A 23 -19.39 9.93 -2.33
N PRO A 24 -18.76 9.35 -1.28
CA PRO A 24 -18.88 7.93 -1.00
C PRO A 24 -20.34 7.46 -1.14
N PRO A 25 -20.60 6.19 -1.48
CA PRO A 25 -21.97 5.69 -1.65
C PRO A 25 -22.84 6.12 -0.46
N GLU A 26 -24.00 6.75 -0.70
CA GLU A 26 -24.90 7.29 0.35
C GLU A 26 -25.20 6.26 1.47
N VAL A 27 -25.15 4.98 1.15
CA VAL A 27 -25.28 3.86 2.11
C VAL A 27 -24.19 3.84 3.20
N LEU A 28 -23.00 4.41 2.96
CA LEU A 28 -21.99 4.56 4.02
C LEU A 28 -22.44 5.58 5.07
N ASP A 29 -23.20 6.60 4.69
CA ASP A 29 -23.74 7.59 5.62
C ASP A 29 -24.87 7.04 6.50
N THR A 30 -25.49 5.93 6.10
CA THR A 30 -26.53 5.27 6.90
C THR A 30 -25.96 4.36 7.98
N ILE A 31 -24.66 4.04 7.91
CA ILE A 31 -23.97 3.19 8.87
C ILE A 31 -23.19 4.09 9.84
N PRO A 32 -23.63 4.22 11.11
CA PRO A 32 -23.09 5.25 12.02
C PRO A 32 -21.57 5.23 12.17
N VAL A 33 -20.97 4.05 12.26
CA VAL A 33 -19.51 3.92 12.42
C VAL A 33 -18.74 4.45 11.22
N TYR A 34 -19.24 4.26 9.99
CA TYR A 34 -18.60 4.79 8.78
C TYR A 34 -18.78 6.29 8.71
N LYS A 35 -20.02 6.77 8.90
CA LYS A 35 -20.33 8.19 8.89
C LYS A 35 -19.44 8.96 9.86
N GLU A 36 -19.37 8.52 11.12
CA GLU A 36 -18.53 9.19 12.12
C GLU A 36 -17.05 9.14 11.74
N PHE A 37 -16.54 7.98 11.29
CA PHE A 37 -15.14 7.85 10.91
C PHE A 37 -14.76 8.79 9.78
N PHE A 38 -15.62 8.95 8.76
CA PHE A 38 -15.31 9.73 7.56
C PHE A 38 -15.76 11.20 7.63
N ALA A 39 -16.79 11.52 8.39
CA ALA A 39 -17.29 12.90 8.52
C ALA A 39 -16.78 13.61 9.77
N GLU A 40 -16.38 12.85 10.81
CA GLU A 40 -16.05 13.37 12.14
C GLU A 40 -14.70 12.81 12.62
N HIS A 41 -13.67 12.89 11.75
CA HIS A 41 -12.33 12.33 11.99
C HIS A 41 -11.70 12.82 13.29
N GLU A 42 -12.02 14.02 13.74
CA GLU A 42 -11.57 14.61 15.00
C GLU A 42 -12.02 13.83 16.24
N LYS A 43 -13.03 12.95 16.12
CA LYS A 43 -13.43 12.01 17.19
C LYS A 43 -12.48 10.82 17.34
N PHE A 44 -11.62 10.59 16.35
CA PHE A 44 -10.77 9.41 16.27
C PHE A 44 -9.29 9.75 16.48
N GLN A 45 -8.55 8.77 16.98
CA GLN A 45 -7.11 8.84 17.15
C GLN A 45 -6.45 7.58 16.60
N ARG A 46 -5.24 7.74 16.07
CA ARG A 46 -4.37 6.62 15.69
C ARG A 46 -3.51 6.26 16.89
N ILE A 47 -3.62 5.01 17.30
CA ILE A 47 -2.79 4.41 18.34
C ILE A 47 -1.70 3.62 17.61
N HIS A 48 -0.49 4.17 17.61
CA HIS A 48 0.67 3.50 17.03
C HIS A 48 1.28 2.60 18.09
N VAL A 49 1.53 1.34 17.73
CA VAL A 49 2.03 0.32 18.66
C VAL A 49 3.26 -0.33 18.06
N HIS A 50 4.40 -0.22 18.75
CA HIS A 50 5.64 -0.91 18.41
C HIS A 50 5.80 -2.11 19.34
N LEU A 51 5.46 -3.30 18.85
CA LEU A 51 5.71 -4.56 19.54
C LEU A 51 7.19 -4.91 19.42
N VAL A 52 7.96 -4.65 20.49
CA VAL A 52 9.41 -4.85 20.51
C VAL A 52 9.71 -6.35 20.63
N GLY A 53 9.17 -7.00 21.64
CA GLY A 53 9.41 -8.42 21.88
C GLY A 53 9.28 -8.81 23.35
N LEU A 54 10.00 -9.86 23.72
CA LEU A 54 10.11 -10.29 25.11
C LEU A 54 11.44 -9.81 25.73
N ARG A 55 11.45 -9.58 27.04
CA ARG A 55 12.66 -9.25 27.82
C ARG A 55 12.76 -10.17 29.03
N VAL A 56 13.93 -10.77 29.28
CA VAL A 56 14.14 -11.59 30.49
C VAL A 56 14.16 -10.68 31.72
N ARG A 57 13.45 -11.06 32.79
CA ARG A 57 13.34 -10.22 34.01
C ARG A 57 14.67 -10.15 34.77
N ASP A 58 15.32 -11.30 34.94
CA ASP A 58 16.65 -11.41 35.53
C ASP A 58 17.64 -11.97 34.50
N PRO A 59 18.49 -11.14 33.88
CA PRO A 59 19.52 -11.59 32.94
C PRO A 59 20.57 -12.52 33.55
N SER A 60 20.64 -12.61 34.89
CA SER A 60 21.61 -13.43 35.61
C SER A 60 21.13 -14.84 35.94
N GLU A 61 19.82 -15.09 35.88
CA GLU A 61 19.27 -16.44 35.91
C GLU A 61 19.50 -17.10 34.54
N ASP A 62 20.20 -18.24 34.57
CA ASP A 62 20.68 -19.00 33.40
C ASP A 62 19.82 -18.80 32.15
N SER A 63 20.35 -18.10 31.14
CA SER A 63 19.63 -17.57 29.97
C SER A 63 18.89 -18.62 29.13
N ASP A 64 19.14 -19.90 29.41
CA ASP A 64 18.54 -21.06 28.76
C ASP A 64 17.46 -21.77 29.61
N ALA A 65 17.34 -21.49 30.91
CA ALA A 65 16.51 -22.30 31.82
C ALA A 65 15.00 -21.96 31.82
N GLY A 66 14.61 -20.75 31.39
CA GLY A 66 13.21 -20.27 31.47
C GLY A 66 12.52 -19.98 30.15
N VAL A 67 13.26 -19.82 29.05
CA VAL A 67 12.69 -19.36 27.76
C VAL A 67 12.27 -20.53 26.85
N PHE A 68 12.67 -21.77 27.18
CA PHE A 68 12.79 -22.86 26.21
C PHE A 68 11.70 -23.96 26.19
N LYS A 69 10.55 -23.81 26.87
CA LYS A 69 9.43 -24.77 26.67
C LYS A 69 8.38 -24.35 25.64
N ALA A 70 8.41 -23.11 25.19
CA ALA A 70 7.38 -22.57 24.31
C ALA A 70 7.70 -22.83 22.82
N SER A 71 7.17 -23.93 22.27
CA SER A 71 6.95 -24.06 20.81
C SER A 71 6.07 -22.95 20.20
N TRP A 72 5.63 -21.98 21.03
CA TRP A 72 4.65 -20.92 20.80
C TRP A 72 5.07 -19.89 19.75
N PHE A 73 6.37 -19.64 19.56
CA PHE A 73 6.84 -18.40 18.90
C PHE A 73 7.58 -18.57 17.57
N LYS A 74 7.52 -19.72 16.90
CA LYS A 74 8.20 -19.85 15.59
C LYS A 74 7.65 -18.87 14.54
N THR A 75 6.34 -18.65 14.55
CA THR A 75 5.66 -17.72 13.65
C THR A 75 4.36 -17.22 14.30
N PRO A 76 4.45 -16.44 15.41
CA PRO A 76 3.25 -15.98 16.09
C PRO A 76 2.44 -15.04 15.20
N ARG A 77 1.12 -15.11 15.38
CA ARG A 77 0.22 -14.03 14.98
C ARG A 77 0.14 -13.04 16.13
N LEU A 78 0.57 -11.82 15.85
CA LEU A 78 0.47 -10.68 16.75
C LEU A 78 -0.81 -9.94 16.39
N THR A 79 -1.63 -9.62 17.40
CA THR A 79 -2.86 -8.85 17.24
C THR A 79 -2.89 -7.72 18.25
N VAL A 80 -3.22 -6.52 17.79
CA VAL A 80 -3.57 -5.36 18.61
C VAL A 80 -5.01 -5.01 18.31
N GLU A 81 -5.82 -4.81 19.35
CA GLU A 81 -7.24 -4.49 19.24
C GLU A 81 -7.65 -3.43 20.27
N THR A 82 -8.38 -2.39 19.89
CA THR A 82 -8.94 -1.42 20.84
C THR A 82 -10.07 -2.05 21.65
N TYR A 83 -10.21 -1.69 22.93
CA TYR A 83 -11.37 -2.08 23.76
C TYR A 83 -12.02 -0.87 24.44
N GLY A 84 -13.31 -1.02 24.79
CA GLY A 84 -14.18 0.02 25.33
C GLY A 84 -15.64 -0.19 24.88
N GLU A 85 -16.57 0.62 25.38
CA GLU A 85 -18.01 0.48 25.06
C GLU A 85 -18.31 0.70 23.56
N ASP A 86 -17.66 1.68 22.94
CA ASP A 86 -17.76 1.97 21.51
C ASP A 86 -16.44 2.55 21.02
N THR A 87 -15.50 1.70 20.62
CA THR A 87 -14.21 2.19 20.12
C THR A 87 -14.29 2.79 18.71
N GLY A 88 -15.47 2.79 18.08
CA GLY A 88 -15.62 3.07 16.65
C GLY A 88 -15.07 1.98 15.73
N SER A 89 -14.73 0.82 16.29
CA SER A 89 -14.38 -0.40 15.56
C SER A 89 -15.47 -1.44 15.76
N THR A 90 -15.85 -2.13 14.69
CA THR A 90 -16.85 -3.21 14.73
C THR A 90 -16.27 -4.49 14.12
N ASP A 91 -16.95 -5.62 14.27
CA ASP A 91 -16.55 -6.88 13.63
C ASP A 91 -16.54 -6.78 12.09
N TYR A 92 -17.44 -5.95 11.53
CA TYR A 92 -17.57 -5.73 10.09
C TYR A 92 -16.70 -4.58 9.56
N PHE A 93 -16.25 -3.67 10.43
CA PHE A 93 -15.29 -2.61 10.12
C PHE A 93 -14.20 -2.51 11.20
N PRO A 94 -13.23 -3.44 11.17
CA PRO A 94 -12.29 -3.63 12.28
C PRO A 94 -11.11 -2.64 12.23
N VAL A 95 -11.36 -1.33 12.17
CA VAL A 95 -10.30 -0.30 12.16
C VAL A 95 -9.49 -0.25 13.46
N GLY A 96 -10.11 -0.66 14.56
CA GLY A 96 -9.48 -0.82 15.87
C GLY A 96 -8.69 -2.10 16.03
N LYS A 97 -8.64 -2.97 15.01
CA LYS A 97 -7.92 -4.25 15.05
C LYS A 97 -6.83 -4.31 13.98
N HIS A 98 -5.67 -4.82 14.33
CA HIS A 98 -4.60 -5.14 13.39
C HIS A 98 -4.00 -6.49 13.76
N SER A 99 -3.91 -7.40 12.80
CA SER A 99 -3.17 -8.67 12.96
C SER A 99 -2.06 -8.79 11.92
N THR A 100 -0.91 -9.30 12.34
CA THR A 100 0.19 -9.64 11.42
C THR A 100 0.87 -10.94 11.85
N LEU A 101 1.39 -11.69 10.88
CA LEU A 101 2.24 -12.85 11.13
C LEU A 101 3.70 -12.41 11.07
N LYS A 102 4.50 -12.81 12.06
CA LYS A 102 5.93 -12.56 12.00
C LYS A 102 6.71 -13.83 12.26
N SER A 103 7.65 -14.12 11.37
CA SER A 103 8.71 -15.07 11.65
C SER A 103 9.71 -14.42 12.61
N GLN A 104 10.26 -15.19 13.54
CA GLN A 104 11.37 -14.71 14.36
C GLN A 104 12.55 -14.33 13.46
N THR A 105 12.97 -13.06 13.55
CA THR A 105 14.02 -12.49 12.69
C THR A 105 15.42 -12.96 13.06
N LYS A 106 15.63 -13.50 14.27
CA LYS A 106 16.95 -13.95 14.76
C LYS A 106 16.88 -15.30 15.46
N LYS A 107 17.90 -16.13 15.21
CA LYS A 107 18.26 -17.27 16.06
C LYS A 107 18.83 -16.74 17.37
N GLY A 108 17.95 -16.35 18.29
CA GLY A 108 18.29 -15.94 19.65
C GLY A 108 17.33 -16.59 20.65
N PRO A 109 17.70 -16.67 21.95
CA PRO A 109 16.85 -17.28 22.95
C PRO A 109 15.54 -16.48 23.14
N THR A 110 15.58 -15.15 22.97
CA THR A 110 14.42 -14.28 23.18
C THR A 110 13.80 -13.80 21.86
N PRO A 111 12.48 -13.98 21.65
CA PRO A 111 11.79 -13.43 20.48
C PRO A 111 11.90 -11.90 20.45
N VAL A 112 12.45 -11.38 19.36
CA VAL A 112 12.36 -9.97 18.97
C VAL A 112 11.45 -9.94 17.76
N TRP A 113 10.28 -9.32 17.90
CA TRP A 113 9.31 -9.21 16.81
C TRP A 113 9.57 -7.96 15.99
N ASP A 114 9.82 -6.86 16.68
CA ASP A 114 10.15 -5.57 16.08
C ASP A 114 9.12 -5.14 15.02
N VAL A 115 7.90 -4.86 15.46
CA VAL A 115 6.75 -4.62 14.57
C VAL A 115 6.05 -3.34 14.97
N LYS A 116 5.85 -2.42 14.03
CA LYS A 116 4.94 -1.29 14.23
C LYS A 116 3.61 -1.54 13.55
N LEU A 117 2.54 -1.17 14.23
CA LEU A 117 1.17 -1.37 13.83
C LEU A 117 0.37 -0.10 14.16
N VAL A 118 -0.70 0.12 13.41
CA VAL A 118 -1.68 1.16 13.72
C VAL A 118 -3.06 0.54 13.87
N VAL A 119 -3.71 0.91 14.97
CA VAL A 119 -5.14 0.73 15.20
C VAL A 119 -5.79 2.09 15.43
N ILE A 120 -7.07 2.20 15.13
CA ILE A 120 -7.82 3.44 15.28
C ILE A 120 -8.91 3.25 16.34
N GLY A 121 -9.01 4.21 17.27
CA GLY A 121 -10.05 4.22 18.29
C GLY A 121 -10.67 5.60 18.43
N LYS A 122 -11.91 5.67 18.92
CA LYS A 122 -12.56 6.91 19.36
C LYS A 122 -11.91 7.45 20.62
N LYS A 123 -11.69 8.76 20.69
CA LYS A 123 -10.97 9.42 21.80
C LYS A 123 -11.68 9.28 23.14
N GLU A 124 -13.00 9.36 23.16
CA GLU A 124 -13.79 9.42 24.40
C GLU A 124 -14.08 8.04 25.00
N THR A 125 -14.12 7.01 24.16
CA THR A 125 -14.69 5.70 24.49
C THR A 125 -13.70 4.55 24.36
N THR A 126 -12.50 4.80 23.83
CA THR A 126 -11.43 3.80 23.84
C THR A 126 -10.75 3.77 25.21
N GLU A 127 -10.95 2.68 25.95
CA GLU A 127 -10.39 2.47 27.29
C GLU A 127 -8.95 1.94 27.25
N GLY A 128 -8.50 1.41 26.12
CA GLY A 128 -7.15 0.89 25.94
C GLY A 128 -6.99 0.01 24.71
N ILE A 129 -5.90 -0.75 24.67
CA ILE A 129 -5.64 -1.79 23.67
C ILE A 129 -5.43 -3.15 24.33
N LYS A 130 -5.88 -4.19 23.66
CA LYS A 130 -5.59 -5.59 23.94
C LYS A 130 -4.50 -6.06 22.99
N ILE A 131 -3.41 -6.56 23.55
CA ILE A 131 -2.31 -7.16 22.79
C ILE A 131 -2.41 -8.66 22.94
N SER A 132 -2.47 -9.38 21.82
CA SER A 132 -2.54 -10.83 21.79
C SER A 132 -1.43 -11.43 20.94
N VAL A 133 -0.83 -12.50 21.45
CA VAL A 133 0.17 -13.31 20.74
C VAL A 133 -0.36 -14.74 20.67
N SER A 134 -0.67 -15.20 19.47
CA SER A 134 -1.25 -16.54 19.25
C SER A 134 -0.36 -17.40 18.35
N GLY A 135 -0.11 -18.63 18.78
CA GLY A 135 0.50 -19.70 18.01
C GLY A 135 -0.53 -20.74 17.54
N LYS A 136 -0.07 -21.95 17.17
CA LYS A 136 -0.99 -23.01 16.68
C LYS A 136 -1.91 -23.61 17.76
N LYS A 137 -1.50 -23.59 19.03
CA LYS A 137 -2.21 -24.25 20.14
C LYS A 137 -2.42 -23.36 21.36
N ASP A 138 -1.74 -22.21 21.40
CA ASP A 138 -1.61 -21.39 22.59
C ASP A 138 -1.88 -19.93 22.19
N GLN A 139 -2.53 -19.20 23.08
CA GLN A 139 -2.81 -17.77 22.94
C GLN A 139 -2.53 -17.10 24.28
N TYR A 140 -1.77 -16.01 24.22
CA TYR A 140 -1.53 -15.12 25.34
C TYR A 140 -2.11 -13.75 24.99
N SER A 141 -2.74 -13.08 25.96
CA SER A 141 -3.28 -11.74 25.76
C SER A 141 -3.29 -10.94 27.05
N PHE A 142 -3.06 -9.64 26.94
CA PHE A 142 -3.19 -8.70 28.05
C PHE A 142 -3.76 -7.37 27.57
N ASP A 143 -4.39 -6.66 28.50
CA ASP A 143 -4.95 -5.34 28.28
C ASP A 143 -3.94 -4.27 28.75
N SER A 144 -3.86 -3.19 27.98
CA SER A 144 -3.03 -2.01 28.23
C SER A 144 -3.94 -0.78 28.23
N PRO A 145 -4.21 -0.19 29.41
CA PRO A 145 -5.21 0.86 29.54
C PRO A 145 -4.72 2.18 28.95
N ALA A 146 -5.64 2.95 28.35
CA ALA A 146 -5.35 4.24 27.73
C ALA A 146 -4.83 5.29 28.72
N SER A 147 -5.11 5.12 30.01
CA SER A 147 -4.55 5.96 31.08
C SER A 147 -3.01 5.84 31.20
N GLU A 148 -2.41 4.80 30.63
CA GLU A 148 -0.96 4.62 30.56
C GLU A 148 -0.35 5.17 29.27
N PHE A 149 -1.14 5.55 28.27
CA PHE A 149 -0.62 6.06 27.00
C PHE A 149 -0.06 7.47 27.15
N PRO A 150 0.90 7.88 26.31
CA PRO A 150 1.31 9.27 26.24
C PRO A 150 0.19 10.15 25.68
N ALA A 151 0.28 11.46 25.88
CA ALA A 151 -0.68 12.39 25.28
C ALA A 151 -0.54 12.42 23.74
N ILE A 152 -1.56 12.94 23.05
CA ILE A 152 -1.51 13.12 21.59
C ILE A 152 -0.33 14.02 21.22
N GLY A 153 0.51 13.56 20.29
CA GLY A 153 1.67 14.28 19.79
C GLY A 153 2.94 14.12 20.64
N GLU A 154 2.88 13.44 21.78
CA GLU A 154 4.07 13.06 22.53
C GLU A 154 4.82 11.89 21.87
N ASP A 155 6.11 11.79 22.14
CA ASP A 155 7.00 10.74 21.62
C ASP A 155 6.64 9.36 22.19
N TRP A 156 7.23 8.31 21.62
CA TRP A 156 7.05 6.92 22.01
C TRP A 156 7.31 6.68 23.50
N LYS A 157 6.30 6.16 24.19
CA LYS A 157 6.40 5.67 25.57
C LYS A 157 6.59 4.16 25.59
N GLU A 158 7.67 3.69 26.19
CA GLU A 158 7.88 2.25 26.44
C GLU A 158 7.01 1.79 27.63
N LEU A 159 6.32 0.67 27.41
CA LEU A 159 5.46 0.01 28.38
C LEU A 159 5.90 -1.45 28.51
N VAL A 160 5.75 -1.98 29.72
CA VAL A 160 6.19 -3.32 30.08
C VAL A 160 5.03 -4.03 30.76
N HIS A 161 4.60 -5.15 30.19
CA HIS A 161 3.62 -6.02 30.83
C HIS A 161 4.32 -7.26 31.39
N THR A 162 4.11 -7.51 32.67
CA THR A 162 4.69 -8.64 33.41
C THR A 162 3.58 -9.68 33.64
N PRO A 163 3.64 -10.85 32.96
CA PRO A 163 2.72 -11.96 33.21
C PRO A 163 2.70 -12.39 34.68
N ALA A 164 1.56 -12.91 35.14
CA ALA A 164 1.40 -13.40 36.51
C ALA A 164 2.35 -14.59 36.81
N GLU A 165 2.70 -14.80 38.08
CA GLU A 165 3.72 -15.77 38.50
C GLU A 165 3.41 -17.23 38.11
N ASP A 166 2.14 -17.56 37.92
CA ASP A 166 1.66 -18.88 37.51
C ASP A 166 1.84 -19.19 36.02
N ASP A 167 2.14 -18.18 35.18
CA ASP A 167 2.36 -18.34 33.74
C ASP A 167 3.74 -18.93 33.39
N ALA A 168 4.56 -19.28 34.38
CA ALA A 168 5.84 -20.00 34.25
C ALA A 168 6.84 -19.42 33.22
N THR A 169 6.75 -18.12 32.91
CA THR A 169 7.64 -17.45 31.97
C THR A 169 8.45 -16.36 32.68
N ASN A 170 9.79 -16.47 32.69
CA ASN A 170 10.69 -15.46 33.27
C ASN A 170 10.90 -14.27 32.31
N VAL A 171 9.82 -13.77 31.71
CA VAL A 171 9.86 -12.75 30.66
C VAL A 171 8.81 -11.67 30.88
N ASP A 172 9.12 -10.47 30.41
CA ASP A 172 8.21 -9.34 30.26
C ASP A 172 7.89 -9.12 28.78
N PHE A 173 6.68 -8.66 28.49
CA PHE A 173 6.29 -8.15 27.19
C PHE A 173 6.65 -6.67 27.10
N VAL A 174 7.50 -6.32 26.14
CA VAL A 174 7.94 -4.94 25.92
C VAL A 174 7.32 -4.41 24.63
N TYR A 175 6.67 -3.26 24.74
CA TYR A 175 6.07 -2.56 23.62
C TYR A 175 6.19 -1.05 23.82
N LYS A 176 6.02 -0.29 22.74
CA LYS A 176 5.95 1.17 22.82
C LYS A 176 4.65 1.65 22.22
N VAL A 177 4.15 2.77 22.71
CA VAL A 177 2.94 3.41 22.20
C VAL A 177 3.20 4.89 21.96
N CYS A 178 2.68 5.43 20.87
CA CYS A 178 2.46 6.88 20.71
C CYS A 178 1.08 7.12 20.09
N ILE A 179 0.54 8.33 20.28
CA ILE A 179 -0.80 8.69 19.85
C ILE A 179 -0.74 9.88 18.91
N SER A 180 -1.49 9.82 17.80
CA SER A 180 -1.66 10.94 16.89
C SER A 180 -3.13 11.14 16.52
N ASP A 181 -3.49 12.37 16.16
CA ASP A 181 -4.87 12.75 15.88
C ASP A 181 -5.28 12.38 14.45
N CYS A 182 -6.44 11.73 14.24
CA CYS A 182 -6.95 11.47 12.88
C CYS A 182 -7.29 12.76 12.11
N ALA A 183 -7.49 13.89 12.80
CA ALA A 183 -7.64 15.20 12.18
C ALA A 183 -6.34 15.72 11.54
N GLU A 184 -5.18 15.30 12.06
CA GLU A 184 -3.87 15.64 11.51
C GLU A 184 -3.48 14.61 10.46
N ARG A 185 -3.50 15.01 9.19
CA ARG A 185 -3.08 14.16 8.07
C ARG A 185 -1.73 14.60 7.55
N THR A 186 -0.91 13.64 7.14
CA THR A 186 0.34 13.90 6.42
C THR A 186 0.09 14.58 5.08
N VAL A 187 -1.03 14.25 4.45
CA VAL A 187 -1.53 14.89 3.23
C VAL A 187 -2.99 15.23 3.44
N SER A 188 -3.31 16.52 3.44
CA SER A 188 -4.68 17.03 3.57
C SER A 188 -5.40 17.08 2.21
N GLN A 189 -6.71 17.35 2.25
CA GLN A 189 -7.48 17.62 1.04
C GLN A 189 -6.96 18.85 0.29
N GLU A 190 -6.59 19.90 1.03
CA GLU A 190 -6.04 21.13 0.46
C GLU A 190 -4.68 20.86 -0.21
N ASP A 191 -3.82 20.04 0.38
CA ASP A 191 -2.54 19.66 -0.24
C ASP A 191 -2.74 18.98 -1.60
N VAL A 192 -3.69 18.04 -1.68
CA VAL A 192 -4.01 17.35 -2.93
C VAL A 192 -4.64 18.31 -3.94
N ALA A 193 -5.60 19.14 -3.52
CA ALA A 193 -6.24 20.13 -4.39
C ALA A 193 -5.20 21.11 -4.96
N ASN A 194 -4.27 21.58 -4.11
CA ASN A 194 -3.21 22.48 -4.52
C ASN A 194 -2.17 21.82 -5.45
N PHE A 195 -1.97 20.51 -5.31
CA PHE A 195 -1.05 19.75 -6.14
C PHE A 195 -1.64 19.37 -7.51
N LEU A 196 -2.98 19.24 -7.60
CA LEU A 196 -3.71 18.90 -8.83
C LEU A 196 -4.18 20.16 -9.60
N GLN A 197 -3.39 21.22 -9.56
CA GLN A 197 -3.63 22.45 -10.32
C GLN A 197 -2.32 23.04 -10.85
N SER A 198 -2.43 23.88 -11.87
CA SER A 198 -1.27 24.62 -12.38
C SER A 198 -0.87 25.71 -11.38
N THR A 199 0.44 25.89 -11.21
CA THR A 199 1.05 26.97 -10.43
C THR A 199 1.70 27.99 -11.37
N ASP A 200 2.42 28.97 -10.83
CA ASP A 200 3.20 29.91 -11.63
C ASP A 200 4.35 29.22 -12.37
N THR A 201 4.92 28.15 -11.81
CA THR A 201 6.13 27.48 -12.33
C THR A 201 5.86 26.13 -12.98
N VAL A 202 4.75 25.47 -12.65
CA VAL A 202 4.40 24.13 -13.11
C VAL A 202 3.00 24.13 -13.70
N GLU A 203 2.85 23.55 -14.88
CA GLU A 203 1.57 23.27 -15.52
C GLU A 203 1.12 21.85 -15.15
N TYR A 204 -0.08 21.74 -14.59
CA TYR A 204 -0.75 20.47 -14.37
C TYR A 204 -1.72 20.18 -15.52
N SER A 205 -1.64 18.97 -16.07
CA SER A 205 -2.61 18.50 -17.05
C SER A 205 -2.82 16.99 -16.97
N GLU A 206 -3.88 16.52 -17.61
CA GLU A 206 -4.22 15.11 -17.70
C GLU A 206 -4.49 14.77 -19.16
N ALA A 207 -4.02 13.62 -19.60
CA ALA A 207 -4.21 13.17 -20.97
C ALA A 207 -4.65 11.72 -21.00
N VAL A 208 -5.69 11.44 -21.77
CA VAL A 208 -6.19 10.09 -21.99
C VAL A 208 -5.32 9.41 -23.05
N ILE A 209 -4.88 8.20 -22.74
CA ILE A 209 -4.26 7.28 -23.69
C ILE A 209 -5.35 6.35 -24.19
N ASP A 210 -5.73 6.54 -25.45
CA ASP A 210 -6.80 5.78 -26.08
C ASP A 210 -6.46 4.30 -26.27
N ALA A 211 -7.51 3.49 -26.31
CA ALA A 211 -7.49 2.06 -26.59
C ALA A 211 -8.77 1.67 -27.34
N ASP A 212 -8.80 0.45 -27.89
CA ASP A 212 -9.96 -0.08 -28.64
C ASP A 212 -11.24 -0.16 -27.79
N LYS A 213 -11.08 -0.32 -26.47
CA LYS A 213 -12.18 -0.37 -25.49
C LYS A 213 -11.94 0.67 -24.41
N ASP A 214 -13.02 1.29 -23.93
CA ASP A 214 -12.93 2.27 -22.84
C ASP A 214 -12.31 1.69 -21.57
N ALA A 215 -12.64 0.44 -21.23
CA ALA A 215 -12.08 -0.27 -20.08
C ALA A 215 -10.54 -0.49 -20.15
N ASP A 216 -9.95 -0.35 -21.34
CA ASP A 216 -8.52 -0.52 -21.59
C ASP A 216 -7.81 0.83 -21.82
N LYS A 217 -8.52 1.96 -21.71
CA LYS A 217 -7.92 3.30 -21.73
C LYS A 217 -7.07 3.52 -20.48
N ALA A 218 -6.05 4.37 -20.62
CA ALA A 218 -5.21 4.82 -19.52
C ALA A 218 -5.25 6.34 -19.39
N VAL A 219 -4.77 6.85 -18.27
CA VAL A 219 -4.67 8.29 -18.02
C VAL A 219 -3.23 8.61 -17.60
N LEU A 220 -2.64 9.61 -18.25
CA LEU A 220 -1.35 10.17 -17.88
C LEU A 220 -1.58 11.50 -17.17
N GLN A 221 -1.20 11.60 -15.90
CA GLN A 221 -1.11 12.88 -15.20
C GLN A 221 0.26 13.49 -15.45
N ILE A 222 0.30 14.80 -15.67
CA ILE A 222 1.48 15.52 -16.12
C ILE A 222 1.65 16.76 -15.26
N TRP A 223 2.82 16.88 -14.63
CA TRP A 223 3.30 18.11 -14.01
C TRP A 223 4.54 18.55 -14.78
N LYS A 224 4.37 19.56 -15.63
CA LYS A 224 5.42 20.05 -16.52
C LYS A 224 5.88 21.42 -16.08
N HIS A 225 7.17 21.63 -15.90
CA HIS A 225 7.71 22.96 -15.68
C HIS A 225 7.42 23.84 -16.90
N LYS A 226 7.00 25.09 -16.65
CA LYS A 226 6.75 26.05 -17.73
C LYS A 226 8.05 26.47 -18.42
N GLU A 227 9.14 26.52 -17.64
CA GLU A 227 10.49 26.58 -18.20
C GLU A 227 10.94 25.17 -18.62
N PRO A 228 11.55 24.98 -19.81
CA PRO A 228 11.90 23.65 -20.30
C PRO A 228 12.79 22.86 -19.33
N ALA A 229 12.23 21.82 -18.71
CA ALA A 229 12.97 20.89 -17.88
C ALA A 229 13.90 20.00 -18.72
N LYS A 230 14.97 19.52 -18.07
CA LYS A 230 15.92 18.57 -18.65
C LYS A 230 15.82 17.17 -18.06
N LYS A 231 14.95 16.98 -17.08
CA LYS A 231 14.80 15.74 -16.35
C LYS A 231 13.33 15.38 -16.28
N ALA A 232 13.03 14.09 -16.35
CA ALA A 232 11.66 13.59 -16.23
C ALA A 232 11.61 12.29 -15.44
N VAL A 233 10.46 12.03 -14.82
CA VAL A 233 10.15 10.75 -14.18
C VAL A 233 8.85 10.20 -14.77
N LEU A 234 8.87 8.93 -15.16
CA LEU A 234 7.66 8.17 -15.49
C LEU A 234 7.33 7.25 -14.32
N TRP A 235 6.23 7.54 -13.63
CA TRP A 235 5.80 6.88 -12.41
C TRP A 235 4.69 5.86 -12.70
N HIS A 236 4.95 4.60 -12.36
CA HIS A 236 4.01 3.49 -12.47
C HIS A 236 3.42 3.17 -11.09
N LEU A 237 2.10 3.28 -10.98
CA LEU A 237 1.38 3.08 -9.72
C LEU A 237 1.30 1.61 -9.31
N GLY A 238 1.01 1.37 -8.03
CA GLY A 238 0.71 0.05 -7.50
C GLY A 238 -0.71 -0.43 -7.83
N ARG A 239 -1.06 -1.62 -7.34
CA ARG A 239 -2.42 -2.13 -7.42
C ARG A 239 -3.26 -1.38 -6.41
N ASN A 240 -4.48 -1.03 -6.81
CA ASN A 240 -5.43 -0.30 -6.01
C ASN A 240 -4.98 1.10 -5.58
N ASP A 241 -4.10 1.68 -6.38
CA ASP A 241 -3.34 2.87 -6.00
C ASP A 241 -3.82 4.08 -6.79
N CYS A 242 -3.53 5.27 -6.29
CA CYS A 242 -3.71 6.52 -7.02
C CYS A 242 -2.56 7.46 -6.69
N PHE A 243 -2.21 8.34 -7.61
CA PHE A 243 -1.12 9.27 -7.36
C PHE A 243 -1.60 10.53 -6.66
N MET A 244 -1.36 10.60 -5.35
CA MET A 244 -1.65 11.76 -4.51
C MET A 244 -0.52 11.96 -3.50
N HIS A 245 0.71 12.07 -4.00
CA HIS A 245 1.91 12.14 -3.16
C HIS A 245 2.62 13.51 -3.26
N PRO A 246 1.98 14.66 -2.97
CA PRO A 246 2.65 15.97 -3.03
C PRO A 246 3.87 16.02 -2.10
N HIS A 247 3.79 15.36 -0.94
CA HIS A 247 4.86 15.24 0.06
C HIS A 247 6.09 14.45 -0.42
N VAL A 248 5.99 13.75 -1.56
CA VAL A 248 7.11 13.06 -2.22
C VAL A 248 7.47 13.74 -3.52
N ALA A 249 6.47 13.98 -4.37
CA ALA A 249 6.62 14.52 -5.71
C ALA A 249 7.32 15.87 -5.70
N ASN A 250 6.93 16.77 -4.79
CA ASN A 250 7.56 18.08 -4.68
C ASN A 250 9.03 17.97 -4.28
N PRO A 251 9.37 17.45 -3.08
CA PRO A 251 10.76 17.47 -2.64
C PRO A 251 11.67 16.58 -3.48
N LEU A 252 11.18 15.47 -4.04
CA LEU A 252 12.02 14.52 -4.77
C LEU A 252 12.18 14.88 -6.25
N PHE A 253 11.15 15.42 -6.88
CA PHE A 253 11.13 15.61 -8.34
C PHE A 253 10.93 17.07 -8.74
N ILE A 254 9.81 17.71 -8.41
CA ILE A 254 9.52 19.09 -8.86
C ILE A 254 10.62 20.05 -8.41
N ASP A 255 10.99 20.04 -7.13
CA ASP A 255 12.00 20.94 -6.58
C ASP A 255 13.41 20.68 -7.15
N ASN A 256 13.62 19.49 -7.74
CA ASN A 256 14.87 19.14 -8.43
C ASN A 256 14.75 19.28 -9.96
N GLY A 257 13.74 19.98 -10.48
CA GLY A 257 13.60 20.29 -11.91
C GLY A 257 13.24 19.07 -12.78
N TYR A 258 12.49 18.11 -12.22
CA TYR A 258 11.91 17.00 -12.97
C TYR A 258 10.48 17.31 -13.40
N ASP A 259 10.18 17.09 -14.67
CA ASP A 259 8.79 16.91 -15.10
C ASP A 259 8.28 15.54 -14.65
N ILE A 260 7.07 15.51 -14.12
CA ILE A 260 6.47 14.28 -13.57
C ILE A 260 5.39 13.80 -14.51
N TYR A 261 5.47 12.53 -14.86
CA TYR A 261 4.50 11.81 -15.68
C TYR A 261 4.03 10.59 -14.89
N VAL A 262 2.75 10.51 -14.56
CA VAL A 262 2.21 9.39 -13.78
C VAL A 262 1.22 8.60 -14.60
N LEU A 263 1.60 7.36 -14.92
CA LEU A 263 0.79 6.47 -15.72
C LEU A 263 -0.21 5.74 -14.81
N ASN A 264 -1.46 6.19 -14.86
CA ASN A 264 -2.61 5.43 -14.40
C ASN A 264 -3.00 4.45 -15.52
N TYR A 265 -2.36 3.28 -15.53
CA TYR A 265 -2.66 2.24 -16.51
C TYR A 265 -4.10 1.74 -16.37
N SER A 266 -4.60 1.07 -17.42
CA SER A 266 -6.03 0.74 -17.52
C SER A 266 -6.58 0.02 -16.28
N ALA A 267 -7.81 0.38 -15.95
CA ALA A 267 -8.52 0.00 -14.74
C ALA A 267 -7.92 0.48 -13.40
N ASN A 268 -6.91 1.35 -13.38
CA ASN A 268 -6.24 1.80 -12.15
C ASN A 268 -6.36 3.32 -11.89
N GLY A 269 -6.25 3.72 -10.62
CA GLY A 269 -6.18 5.13 -10.19
C GLY A 269 -7.24 6.03 -10.83
N LEU A 270 -6.77 7.07 -11.51
CA LEU A 270 -7.64 8.05 -12.18
C LEU A 270 -8.59 7.44 -13.21
N CYS A 271 -8.30 6.28 -13.80
CA CYS A 271 -9.21 5.65 -14.76
C CYS A 271 -10.61 5.44 -14.17
N ASN A 272 -10.74 5.23 -12.85
CA ASN A 272 -12.06 5.13 -12.21
C ASN A 272 -12.81 6.48 -12.20
N ARG A 273 -12.10 7.59 -12.00
CA ARG A 273 -12.69 8.95 -12.04
C ARG A 273 -13.19 9.30 -13.44
N PHE A 274 -12.51 8.81 -14.48
CA PHE A 274 -12.92 8.96 -15.88
C PHE A 274 -14.02 7.98 -16.33
N GLY A 275 -14.49 7.11 -15.44
CA GLY A 275 -15.52 6.13 -15.77
C GLY A 275 -15.04 4.97 -16.64
N PHE A 276 -13.73 4.76 -16.76
CA PHE A 276 -13.14 3.63 -17.52
C PHE A 276 -13.08 2.33 -16.72
N VAL A 277 -13.75 2.28 -15.56
CA VAL A 277 -13.81 1.08 -14.70
C VAL A 277 -15.26 0.74 -14.46
N ASP A 278 -15.68 -0.38 -15.04
CA ASP A 278 -17.07 -0.84 -14.99
C ASP A 278 -17.33 -1.70 -13.74
N ASP A 279 -16.40 -2.60 -13.41
CA ASP A 279 -16.51 -3.48 -12.24
C ASP A 279 -15.56 -3.01 -11.11
N PRO A 280 -16.08 -2.52 -9.98
CA PRO A 280 -15.28 -2.08 -8.84
C PRO A 280 -14.34 -3.15 -8.26
N ASN A 281 -14.73 -4.43 -8.33
CA ASN A 281 -13.88 -5.51 -7.86
C ASN A 281 -12.68 -5.75 -8.79
N LEU A 282 -12.73 -5.25 -10.03
CA LEU A 282 -11.68 -5.40 -11.04
C LEU A 282 -10.79 -4.16 -11.14
N ARG A 283 -10.83 -3.25 -10.16
CA ARG A 283 -9.84 -2.16 -10.07
C ARG A 283 -8.42 -2.73 -10.12
N SER A 284 -7.60 -2.14 -10.99
CA SER A 284 -6.25 -2.54 -11.39
C SER A 284 -6.13 -3.85 -12.17
N HIS A 285 -7.22 -4.33 -12.78
CA HIS A 285 -7.22 -5.48 -13.68
C HIS A 285 -7.61 -5.03 -15.07
N ASN A 286 -6.67 -5.07 -16.02
CA ASN A 286 -7.06 -4.83 -17.40
C ASN A 286 -8.00 -5.92 -17.94
N ASN A 287 -8.83 -5.55 -18.92
CA ASN A 287 -9.93 -6.40 -19.37
C ASN A 287 -9.43 -7.67 -20.07
N ILE A 288 -8.26 -7.60 -20.71
CA ILE A 288 -7.63 -8.74 -21.39
C ILE A 288 -6.83 -9.66 -20.44
N LYS A 289 -6.63 -9.20 -19.20
CA LYS A 289 -5.93 -9.87 -18.10
C LYS A 289 -4.51 -10.31 -18.47
N ASP A 290 -3.83 -9.47 -19.23
CA ASP A 290 -2.44 -9.67 -19.66
C ASP A 290 -1.66 -8.37 -19.51
N PHE A 291 -0.49 -8.43 -18.88
CA PHE A 291 0.37 -7.27 -18.65
C PHE A 291 0.92 -6.68 -19.96
N ASN A 292 0.85 -7.42 -21.07
CA ASN A 292 1.25 -6.92 -22.37
C ASN A 292 0.36 -5.79 -22.90
N LEU A 293 -0.88 -5.64 -22.41
CA LEU A 293 -1.68 -4.44 -22.72
C LEU A 293 -0.96 -3.16 -22.32
N TYR A 294 -0.31 -3.18 -21.16
CA TYR A 294 0.32 -1.98 -20.60
C TYR A 294 1.54 -1.54 -21.42
N LEU A 295 2.12 -2.39 -22.27
CA LEU A 295 3.28 -2.04 -23.09
C LEU A 295 2.98 -0.84 -23.98
N SER A 296 1.86 -0.85 -24.71
CA SER A 296 1.49 0.25 -25.61
C SER A 296 1.15 1.53 -24.83
N GLN A 297 0.57 1.41 -23.63
CA GLN A 297 0.30 2.57 -22.77
C GLN A 297 1.60 3.22 -22.28
N ILE A 298 2.63 2.41 -21.94
CA ILE A 298 3.96 2.91 -21.58
C ILE A 298 4.64 3.56 -22.78
N GLU A 299 4.61 2.93 -23.95
CA GLU A 299 5.15 3.49 -25.21
C GLU A 299 4.51 4.84 -25.50
N LYS A 300 3.18 4.93 -25.41
CA LYS A 300 2.45 6.18 -25.66
C LYS A 300 2.78 7.26 -24.64
N SER A 301 2.95 6.89 -23.37
CA SER A 301 3.41 7.82 -22.34
C SER A 301 4.80 8.38 -22.68
N ILE A 302 5.74 7.52 -23.10
CA ILE A 302 7.09 7.93 -23.51
C ILE A 302 7.06 8.83 -24.75
N GLU A 303 6.18 8.56 -25.71
CA GLU A 303 5.97 9.45 -26.87
C GLU A 303 5.51 10.84 -26.44
N MET A 304 4.51 10.91 -25.54
CA MET A 304 3.97 12.17 -25.04
C MET A 304 4.97 12.94 -24.19
N MET A 305 5.82 12.25 -23.43
CA MET A 305 6.94 12.87 -22.71
C MET A 305 7.91 13.58 -23.66
N LYS A 306 8.18 12.96 -24.83
CA LYS A 306 9.12 13.48 -25.83
C LYS A 306 8.50 14.55 -26.73
N ASP A 307 7.19 14.78 -26.65
CA ASP A 307 6.53 15.77 -27.48
C ASP A 307 6.95 17.20 -27.07
N GLY A 308 7.63 17.89 -27.98
CA GLY A 308 8.16 19.23 -27.78
C GLY A 308 9.27 19.37 -26.73
N THR A 309 9.78 18.27 -26.13
CA THR A 309 10.74 18.30 -25.02
C THR A 309 11.79 17.20 -25.15
N SER A 310 13.07 17.54 -24.96
CA SER A 310 14.17 16.57 -24.89
C SER A 310 14.72 16.55 -23.47
N TYR A 311 14.61 15.40 -22.82
CA TYR A 311 15.16 15.16 -21.50
C TYR A 311 16.56 14.56 -21.61
N ASP A 312 17.47 15.08 -20.79
CA ASP A 312 18.83 14.56 -20.61
C ASP A 312 18.85 13.38 -19.63
N LYS A 313 17.84 13.32 -18.75
CA LYS A 313 17.62 12.23 -17.79
C LYS A 313 16.16 11.83 -17.69
N VAL A 314 15.88 10.54 -17.78
CA VAL A 314 14.55 9.97 -17.54
C VAL A 314 14.62 8.86 -16.51
N ILE A 315 13.90 8.98 -15.40
CA ILE A 315 13.81 7.93 -14.37
C ILE A 315 12.51 7.15 -14.55
N GLY A 316 12.60 5.81 -14.53
CA GLY A 316 11.43 4.97 -14.33
C GLY A 316 11.18 4.75 -12.85
N TYR A 317 10.06 5.22 -12.31
CA TYR A 317 9.64 4.94 -10.95
C TYR A 317 8.52 3.90 -10.97
N ALA A 318 8.56 2.90 -10.08
CA ALA A 318 7.49 1.91 -10.01
C ALA A 318 7.21 1.46 -8.57
N HIS A 319 5.94 1.51 -8.16
CA HIS A 319 5.46 1.04 -6.87
C HIS A 319 4.71 -0.30 -6.99
N SER A 320 4.94 -1.24 -6.08
CA SER A 320 4.14 -2.47 -5.94
C SER A 320 3.98 -3.21 -7.28
N THR A 321 2.75 -3.43 -7.75
CA THR A 321 2.46 -4.10 -9.03
C THR A 321 2.87 -3.28 -10.25
N GLY A 322 3.05 -1.98 -10.11
CA GLY A 322 3.72 -1.14 -11.12
C GLY A 322 5.15 -1.63 -11.39
N GLY A 323 5.80 -2.25 -10.42
CA GLY A 323 7.12 -2.89 -10.56
C GLY A 323 7.12 -3.96 -11.67
N PRO A 324 6.35 -5.05 -11.52
CA PRO A 324 6.17 -6.05 -12.58
C PRO A 324 5.67 -5.48 -13.91
N VAL A 325 4.81 -4.44 -13.91
CA VAL A 325 4.37 -3.78 -15.15
C VAL A 325 5.57 -3.16 -15.89
N LEU A 326 6.37 -2.34 -15.21
CA LEU A 326 7.55 -1.71 -15.79
C LEU A 326 8.61 -2.77 -16.17
N ILE A 327 8.86 -3.75 -15.31
CA ILE A 327 9.81 -4.85 -15.60
C ILE A 327 9.37 -5.63 -16.85
N ASN A 328 8.07 -5.88 -17.04
CA ASN A 328 7.59 -6.51 -18.27
C ASN A 328 7.96 -5.67 -19.51
N TYR A 329 7.78 -4.35 -19.45
CA TYR A 329 8.22 -3.44 -20.50
C TYR A 329 9.72 -3.56 -20.78
N LEU A 330 10.56 -3.48 -19.75
CA LEU A 330 12.01 -3.61 -19.92
C LEU A 330 12.40 -4.95 -20.58
N LEU A 331 11.72 -6.04 -20.20
CA LEU A 331 11.96 -7.36 -20.75
C LEU A 331 11.50 -7.54 -22.20
N GLU A 332 10.49 -6.79 -22.65
CA GLU A 332 9.90 -6.91 -24.00
C GLU A 332 10.36 -5.83 -24.99
N ARG A 333 10.75 -4.65 -24.49
CA ARG A 333 11.08 -3.46 -25.28
C ARG A 333 12.48 -2.90 -25.03
N GLY A 334 13.14 -3.35 -23.97
CA GLY A 334 14.42 -2.80 -23.52
C GLY A 334 14.22 -1.56 -22.65
N ASP A 335 15.33 -0.92 -22.29
CA ASP A 335 15.37 0.16 -21.32
C ASP A 335 15.76 1.53 -21.93
N ASP A 336 15.85 1.64 -23.26
CA ASP A 336 16.40 2.81 -23.99
C ASP A 336 15.78 4.15 -23.60
N ALA A 337 14.52 4.16 -23.15
CA ALA A 337 13.81 5.37 -22.74
C ALA A 337 14.20 5.90 -21.35
N PHE A 338 14.98 5.16 -20.57
CA PHE A 338 15.28 5.48 -19.16
C PHE A 338 16.79 5.56 -18.92
N ASP A 339 17.21 6.29 -17.90
CA ASP A 339 18.60 6.38 -17.44
C ASP A 339 18.83 5.66 -16.11
N GLY A 340 17.77 5.45 -15.33
CA GLY A 340 17.79 4.75 -14.06
C GLY A 340 16.40 4.47 -13.51
N PHE A 341 16.34 3.71 -12.43
CA PHE A 341 15.07 3.21 -11.89
C PHE A 341 14.95 3.35 -10.37
N ILE A 342 13.76 3.69 -9.90
CA ILE A 342 13.38 3.65 -8.48
C ILE A 342 12.24 2.64 -8.35
N PHE A 343 12.49 1.54 -7.63
CA PHE A 343 11.44 0.59 -7.30
C PHE A 343 11.05 0.72 -5.84
N ASN A 344 9.81 1.13 -5.57
CA ASN A 344 9.24 1.20 -4.23
C ASN A 344 8.42 -0.07 -3.96
N ALA A 345 8.91 -0.93 -3.07
CA ALA A 345 8.32 -2.21 -2.71
C ALA A 345 7.77 -3.01 -3.90
N PRO A 346 8.59 -3.28 -4.94
CA PRO A 346 8.09 -3.93 -6.15
C PRO A 346 7.54 -5.33 -5.82
N PHE A 347 6.35 -5.64 -6.35
CA PHE A 347 5.65 -6.91 -6.12
C PHE A 347 6.29 -8.05 -6.93
N LEU A 348 7.45 -8.54 -6.49
CA LEU A 348 8.26 -9.52 -7.23
C LEU A 348 8.03 -10.98 -6.82
N GLU A 349 7.25 -11.22 -5.76
CA GLU A 349 6.93 -12.56 -5.27
C GLU A 349 5.55 -12.57 -4.57
N TRP A 350 4.90 -13.74 -4.52
CA TRP A 350 3.62 -13.97 -3.84
C TRP A 350 3.75 -14.40 -2.36
N GLY A 351 4.97 -14.63 -1.86
CA GLY A 351 5.29 -15.45 -0.68
C GLY A 351 4.66 -15.00 0.65
N SER A 352 4.39 -13.70 0.78
CA SER A 352 3.69 -13.08 1.90
C SER A 352 2.17 -13.37 1.94
N MET A 353 1.53 -13.68 0.82
CA MET A 353 0.11 -14.01 0.80
C MET A 353 -0.06 -15.46 1.26
N ASN A 354 -0.14 -15.67 2.59
CA ASN A 354 -0.49 -16.84 3.43
C ASN A 354 -1.12 -18.13 2.83
N PHE A 355 -0.88 -18.48 1.57
CA PHE A 355 -1.48 -19.58 0.83
C PHE A 355 -0.51 -20.77 0.67
N GLY A 356 0.61 -20.76 1.41
CA GLY A 356 1.59 -21.84 1.46
C GLY A 356 2.56 -21.82 0.27
N GLY A 357 3.79 -21.37 0.51
CA GLY A 357 4.93 -21.43 -0.42
C GLY A 357 4.72 -20.71 -1.77
N SER A 358 5.46 -19.63 -2.02
CA SER A 358 5.38 -18.81 -3.25
C SER A 358 5.35 -19.62 -4.55
N GLN A 359 6.24 -20.62 -4.69
CA GLN A 359 6.32 -21.50 -5.86
C GLN A 359 5.03 -22.33 -6.07
N LEU A 360 4.39 -22.79 -5.00
CA LEU A 360 3.17 -23.60 -5.08
C LEU A 360 1.98 -22.74 -5.51
N ILE A 361 1.88 -21.50 -5.02
CA ILE A 361 0.82 -20.55 -5.41
C ILE A 361 0.99 -20.15 -6.89
N GLU A 362 2.21 -19.86 -7.33
CA GLU A 362 2.49 -19.55 -8.74
C GLU A 362 2.19 -20.72 -9.66
N ASP A 363 2.63 -21.93 -9.29
CA ASP A 363 2.42 -23.13 -10.09
C ASP A 363 0.96 -23.56 -10.07
N MET A 364 0.26 -23.42 -8.95
CA MET A 364 -1.18 -23.66 -8.85
C MET A 364 -1.98 -22.62 -9.63
N THR A 365 -1.63 -21.33 -9.56
CA THR A 365 -2.32 -20.27 -10.32
C THR A 365 -2.14 -20.47 -11.82
N LEU A 366 -0.93 -20.77 -12.27
CA LEU A 366 -0.68 -21.07 -13.68
C LEU A 366 -1.27 -22.41 -14.11
N PHE A 367 -1.28 -23.41 -13.24
CA PHE A 367 -2.01 -24.65 -13.48
C PHE A 367 -3.51 -24.40 -13.64
N LEU A 368 -4.11 -23.58 -12.76
CA LEU A 368 -5.53 -23.21 -12.85
C LEU A 368 -5.81 -22.42 -14.13
N LEU A 369 -4.97 -21.46 -14.51
CA LEU A 369 -5.11 -20.76 -15.79
C LEU A 369 -5.01 -21.70 -17.00
N ASN A 370 -4.13 -22.70 -16.92
CA ASN A 370 -3.92 -23.65 -18.01
C ASN A 370 -4.98 -24.76 -18.07
N ASN A 371 -5.66 -25.07 -16.96
CA ASN A 371 -6.55 -26.25 -16.85
C ASN A 371 -8.01 -25.94 -16.47
N HIS A 372 -8.30 -24.81 -15.81
CA HIS A 372 -9.63 -24.34 -15.44
C HIS A 372 -9.73 -22.80 -15.56
N PRO A 373 -9.94 -22.30 -16.79
CA PRO A 373 -9.57 -20.96 -17.21
C PRO A 373 -10.74 -19.99 -17.04
N ASP A 374 -11.23 -19.80 -15.81
CA ASP A 374 -12.04 -18.60 -15.58
C ASP A 374 -11.10 -17.46 -15.15
N PRO A 375 -10.61 -16.63 -16.09
CA PRO A 375 -9.73 -15.54 -15.75
C PRO A 375 -10.48 -14.42 -14.99
N ASP A 376 -11.82 -14.44 -14.96
CA ASP A 376 -12.65 -13.55 -14.15
C ASP A 376 -12.86 -14.04 -12.72
N LYS A 377 -12.47 -15.28 -12.39
CA LYS A 377 -12.61 -15.79 -11.03
C LYS A 377 -11.87 -14.89 -10.04
N LYS A 378 -12.64 -14.24 -9.19
CA LYS A 378 -12.23 -13.28 -8.16
C LYS A 378 -11.79 -14.01 -6.88
N TRP A 379 -10.63 -13.66 -6.35
CA TRP A 379 -10.08 -14.11 -5.08
C TRP A 379 -9.92 -12.91 -4.14
N GLY A 380 -9.95 -13.15 -2.83
CA GLY A 380 -9.81 -12.07 -1.84
C GLY A 380 -11.00 -11.12 -1.77
N THR A 381 -12.15 -11.48 -2.36
CA THR A 381 -13.42 -10.80 -2.07
C THR A 381 -13.75 -11.02 -0.60
N ALA A 382 -13.99 -9.94 0.13
CA ALA A 382 -14.57 -10.05 1.45
C ALA A 382 -16.07 -10.30 1.30
N SER A 383 -16.61 -11.19 2.14
CA SER A 383 -18.04 -11.42 2.19
C SER A 383 -18.74 -10.26 2.88
N THR A 384 -19.92 -9.91 2.37
CA THR A 384 -21.04 -9.30 3.09
C THR A 384 -21.05 -9.63 4.59
N PRO A 385 -20.64 -8.75 5.54
CA PRO A 385 -20.84 -9.01 6.96
C PRO A 385 -22.33 -9.23 7.25
N GLU A 386 -22.66 -10.10 8.20
CA GLU A 386 -24.05 -10.51 8.47
C GLU A 386 -24.96 -9.31 8.74
N GLU A 387 -24.44 -8.35 9.49
CA GLU A 387 -25.10 -7.12 9.90
C GLU A 387 -25.47 -6.21 8.72
N LEU A 388 -24.77 -6.36 7.60
CA LEU A 388 -24.99 -5.57 6.38
C LEU A 388 -25.71 -6.35 5.28
N LYS A 389 -26.08 -7.63 5.49
CA LYS A 389 -26.73 -8.43 4.43
C LYS A 389 -28.09 -7.88 3.98
N GLU A 390 -28.83 -7.23 4.87
CA GLU A 390 -30.12 -6.61 4.53
C GLU A 390 -29.95 -5.28 3.79
N THR A 391 -28.80 -4.62 3.96
CA THR A 391 -28.49 -3.31 3.37
C THR A 391 -27.02 -3.28 2.90
N PRO A 392 -26.66 -4.12 1.91
CA PRO A 392 -25.27 -4.22 1.47
C PRO A 392 -24.79 -2.89 0.91
N VAL A 393 -23.50 -2.61 1.08
CA VAL A 393 -22.87 -1.45 0.45
C VAL A 393 -22.71 -1.76 -1.04
N VAL A 394 -23.46 -1.07 -1.88
CA VAL A 394 -23.41 -1.23 -3.34
C VAL A 394 -22.76 -0.01 -3.98
N TYR A 395 -21.78 -0.25 -4.85
CA TYR A 395 -21.13 0.77 -5.68
C TYR A 395 -21.10 0.27 -7.12
N LYS A 396 -21.61 1.04 -8.09
CA LYS A 396 -21.75 0.65 -9.51
C LYS A 396 -22.34 -0.77 -9.67
N ASP A 397 -23.52 -0.99 -9.08
CA ASP A 397 -24.25 -2.27 -9.08
C ASP A 397 -23.49 -3.48 -8.51
N THR A 398 -22.39 -3.22 -7.81
CA THR A 398 -21.52 -4.23 -7.23
C THR A 398 -21.49 -4.09 -5.73
N GLU A 399 -21.80 -5.17 -5.02
CA GLU A 399 -21.62 -5.27 -3.57
C GLU A 399 -20.13 -5.18 -3.24
N VAL A 400 -19.78 -4.25 -2.35
CA VAL A 400 -18.39 -3.98 -1.93
C VAL A 400 -18.30 -3.97 -0.41
N VAL A 401 -17.17 -4.41 0.11
CA VAL A 401 -16.89 -4.41 1.55
C VAL A 401 -15.79 -3.42 1.86
N VAL A 402 -16.06 -2.49 2.76
CA VAL A 402 -15.08 -1.49 3.20
C VAL A 402 -13.85 -2.17 3.79
N SER A 403 -12.69 -1.67 3.43
CA SER A 403 -11.39 -2.20 3.83
C SER A 403 -10.86 -1.42 5.03
N ALA A 404 -10.75 -2.07 6.18
CA ALA A 404 -10.09 -1.47 7.36
C ALA A 404 -8.64 -1.07 7.05
N TRP A 405 -7.95 -1.80 6.17
CA TRP A 405 -6.62 -1.43 5.68
C TRP A 405 -6.65 -0.09 4.92
N SER A 406 -7.57 0.05 3.96
CA SER A 406 -7.72 1.30 3.20
C SER A 406 -8.11 2.46 4.13
N ALA A 407 -9.03 2.24 5.07
CA ALA A 407 -9.43 3.25 6.04
C ALA A 407 -8.26 3.76 6.90
N LYS A 408 -7.32 2.90 7.29
CA LYS A 408 -6.11 3.30 8.02
C LYS A 408 -5.16 4.16 7.20
N LEU A 409 -5.04 3.90 5.90
CA LEU A 409 -4.29 4.80 5.00
C LEU A 409 -5.01 6.15 4.90
N TRP A 410 -6.32 6.13 4.71
CA TRP A 410 -7.15 7.33 4.58
C TRP A 410 -7.16 8.20 5.84
N SER A 411 -6.99 7.61 7.01
CA SER A 411 -6.86 8.37 8.25
C SER A 411 -5.59 9.21 8.28
N SER A 412 -4.55 8.84 7.52
CA SER A 412 -3.24 9.54 7.50
C SER A 412 -3.03 10.36 6.23
N PHE A 413 -3.70 10.00 5.13
CA PHE A 413 -3.56 10.62 3.81
C PHE A 413 -4.93 10.83 3.19
N PHE A 414 -5.23 12.05 2.78
CA PHE A 414 -6.44 12.29 1.98
C PHE A 414 -6.28 11.62 0.60
N PHE A 415 -7.36 10.96 0.16
CA PHE A 415 -7.49 10.48 -1.20
C PHE A 415 -8.83 10.90 -1.80
N ASP A 416 -8.87 11.11 -3.11
CA ASP A 416 -10.14 11.17 -3.84
C ASP A 416 -10.70 9.73 -3.97
N TRP A 417 -11.91 9.51 -3.44
CA TRP A 417 -12.60 8.22 -3.49
C TRP A 417 -12.85 7.75 -4.94
N ARG A 418 -12.99 8.71 -5.85
CA ARG A 418 -13.14 8.44 -7.29
C ARG A 418 -11.85 7.88 -7.90
N SER A 419 -10.71 7.97 -7.23
CA SER A 419 -9.43 7.48 -7.72
C SER A 419 -8.87 6.31 -6.89
N ARG A 420 -9.08 6.30 -5.58
CA ARG A 420 -8.68 5.20 -4.68
C ARG A 420 -9.89 4.64 -3.96
N PRO A 421 -10.19 3.33 -4.05
CA PRO A 421 -11.30 2.77 -3.30
C PRO A 421 -10.98 2.66 -1.81
N LEU A 422 -12.01 2.86 -0.99
CA LEU A 422 -12.08 2.46 0.42
C LEU A 422 -12.45 0.99 0.61
N HIS A 423 -12.83 0.25 -0.43
CA HIS A 423 -13.26 -1.14 -0.34
C HIS A 423 -12.18 -2.13 -0.75
N ASN A 424 -12.33 -3.38 -0.31
CA ASN A 424 -11.48 -4.48 -0.73
C ASN A 424 -11.71 -4.75 -2.22
N VAL A 425 -10.64 -4.65 -3.00
CA VAL A 425 -10.65 -5.02 -4.41
C VAL A 425 -10.19 -6.46 -4.57
N ALA A 426 -10.89 -7.23 -5.39
CA ALA A 426 -10.57 -8.62 -5.63
C ALA A 426 -9.34 -8.78 -6.53
N THR A 427 -8.63 -9.90 -6.39
CA THR A 427 -7.60 -10.30 -7.35
C THR A 427 -8.17 -11.36 -8.27
N THR A 428 -8.13 -11.17 -9.59
CA THR A 428 -8.57 -12.24 -10.50
C THR A 428 -7.46 -13.21 -10.84
N THR A 429 -7.85 -14.44 -11.20
CA THR A 429 -6.92 -15.45 -11.71
C THR A 429 -6.12 -14.92 -12.90
N GLY A 430 -6.75 -14.15 -13.80
CA GLY A 430 -6.08 -13.58 -14.96
C GLY A 430 -4.97 -12.58 -14.60
N PHE A 431 -5.24 -11.66 -13.67
CA PHE A 431 -4.22 -10.73 -13.17
C PHE A 431 -3.08 -11.45 -12.47
N ALA A 432 -3.40 -12.42 -11.60
CA ALA A 432 -2.40 -13.24 -10.94
C ALA A 432 -1.53 -14.01 -11.96
N GLY A 433 -2.13 -14.46 -13.06
CA GLY A 433 -1.45 -15.02 -14.22
C GLY A 433 -0.49 -14.06 -14.90
N GLY A 434 -0.94 -12.83 -15.17
CA GLY A 434 -0.13 -11.77 -15.76
C GLY A 434 1.13 -11.49 -14.94
N VAL A 435 0.97 -11.27 -13.63
CA VAL A 435 2.08 -11.08 -12.70
C VAL A 435 3.02 -12.29 -12.67
N SER A 436 2.48 -13.51 -12.52
CA SER A 436 3.27 -14.73 -12.44
C SER A 436 4.08 -15.00 -13.72
N LYS A 437 3.56 -14.63 -14.90
CA LYS A 437 4.30 -14.72 -16.17
C LYS A 437 5.54 -13.83 -16.13
N VAL A 438 5.43 -12.60 -15.61
CA VAL A 438 6.56 -11.68 -15.46
C VAL A 438 7.60 -12.24 -14.50
N HIS A 439 7.18 -12.70 -13.31
CA HIS A 439 8.08 -13.31 -12.32
C HIS A 439 8.87 -14.48 -12.91
N LYS A 440 8.19 -15.41 -13.59
CA LYS A 440 8.84 -16.56 -14.25
C LYS A 440 9.80 -16.14 -15.35
N LYS A 441 9.44 -15.13 -16.16
CA LYS A 441 10.31 -14.59 -17.20
C LYS A 441 11.56 -13.98 -16.60
N LEU A 442 11.41 -13.20 -15.53
CA LEU A 442 12.50 -12.57 -14.79
C LEU A 442 13.49 -13.62 -14.25
N VAL A 443 13.00 -14.60 -13.47
CA VAL A 443 13.83 -15.68 -12.92
C VAL A 443 14.52 -16.50 -14.02
N LYS A 444 13.81 -16.84 -15.10
CA LYS A 444 14.37 -17.62 -16.21
C LYS A 444 15.52 -16.90 -16.91
N ARG A 445 15.40 -15.58 -17.09
CA ARG A 445 16.46 -14.77 -17.74
C ARG A 445 17.62 -14.48 -16.78
N ALA A 446 17.35 -14.24 -15.50
CA ALA A 446 18.36 -14.07 -14.46
C ALA A 446 19.33 -15.26 -14.38
N LYS A 447 18.82 -16.50 -14.47
CA LYS A 447 19.62 -17.74 -14.54
C LYS A 447 20.59 -17.80 -15.72
N LYS A 448 20.38 -16.97 -16.75
CA LYS A 448 21.25 -16.84 -17.93
C LYS A 448 22.05 -15.53 -17.92
N HIS A 449 22.07 -14.81 -16.80
CA HIS A 449 22.65 -13.46 -16.68
C HIS A 449 22.08 -12.46 -17.70
N HIS A 450 20.82 -12.66 -18.11
CA HIS A 450 20.08 -11.72 -18.93
C HIS A 450 19.15 -10.90 -18.02
N TYR A 451 19.62 -9.74 -17.59
CA TYR A 451 18.85 -8.88 -16.68
C TYR A 451 17.81 -8.04 -17.45
N ALA A 452 16.82 -7.50 -16.74
CA ALA A 452 15.85 -6.58 -17.34
C ALA A 452 16.50 -5.25 -17.75
N THR A 453 17.50 -4.79 -16.98
CA THR A 453 18.29 -3.58 -17.26
C THR A 453 19.71 -3.72 -16.70
N LEU A 454 20.66 -2.97 -17.27
CA LEU A 454 22.00 -2.76 -16.71
C LEU A 454 22.18 -1.36 -16.09
N LYS A 455 21.14 -0.53 -16.14
CA LYS A 455 21.17 0.85 -15.68
C LYS A 455 21.10 0.92 -14.14
N PRO A 456 21.57 2.01 -13.52
CA PRO A 456 21.48 2.20 -12.09
C PRO A 456 20.05 2.09 -11.59
N LEU A 457 19.84 1.33 -10.51
CA LEU A 457 18.53 1.27 -9.86
C LEU A 457 18.64 1.32 -8.34
N ILE A 458 17.60 1.80 -7.69
CA ILE A 458 17.41 1.71 -6.24
C ILE A 458 16.12 0.94 -5.95
N VAL A 459 16.17 0.04 -4.97
CA VAL A 459 15.00 -0.69 -4.48
C VAL A 459 14.78 -0.35 -3.02
N LEU A 460 13.58 0.11 -2.73
CA LEU A 460 13.09 0.37 -1.38
C LEU A 460 12.23 -0.82 -0.96
N SER A 461 12.47 -1.34 0.23
CA SER A 461 11.62 -2.32 0.89
C SER A 461 11.39 -1.90 2.34
N SER A 462 10.45 -2.53 3.03
CA SER A 462 10.21 -2.30 4.45
C SER A 462 10.15 -3.63 5.22
N ARG A 463 10.77 -3.70 6.41
CA ARG A 463 10.58 -4.86 7.31
C ARG A 463 9.16 -4.90 7.88
N GLY A 464 8.52 -3.73 7.97
CA GLY A 464 7.14 -3.52 8.39
C GLY A 464 6.11 -3.66 7.27
N ASP A 465 6.53 -4.02 6.05
CA ASP A 465 5.62 -4.17 4.92
C ASP A 465 4.48 -5.13 5.28
N ASP A 466 3.25 -4.67 5.05
CA ASP A 466 2.00 -5.32 5.37
C ASP A 466 1.41 -6.12 4.20
N VAL A 467 2.09 -6.09 3.05
CA VAL A 467 1.75 -6.82 1.83
C VAL A 467 2.85 -7.78 1.42
N LEU A 468 4.13 -7.42 1.54
CA LEU A 468 5.30 -8.20 1.10
C LEU A 468 6.26 -8.50 2.25
N GLN A 469 7.20 -9.43 2.03
CA GLN A 469 8.37 -9.55 2.89
C GLN A 469 9.59 -8.94 2.20
N SER A 470 10.33 -8.08 2.89
CA SER A 470 11.50 -7.40 2.33
C SER A 470 12.52 -8.38 1.72
N ASN A 471 12.84 -9.49 2.40
CA ASN A 471 13.76 -10.51 1.88
C ASN A 471 13.29 -11.17 0.58
N GLU A 472 11.98 -11.33 0.39
CA GLU A 472 11.39 -11.84 -0.86
C GLU A 472 11.65 -10.84 -1.99
N THR A 473 11.28 -9.57 -1.80
CA THR A 473 11.55 -8.48 -2.75
C THR A 473 13.03 -8.40 -3.13
N LEU A 474 13.93 -8.46 -2.14
CA LEU A 474 15.38 -8.36 -2.35
C LEU A 474 16.00 -9.62 -2.98
N THR A 475 15.35 -10.78 -2.88
CA THR A 475 15.83 -12.00 -3.56
C THR A 475 15.55 -11.94 -5.07
N PHE A 476 14.43 -11.35 -5.48
CA PHE A 476 14.01 -11.35 -6.89
C PHE A 476 14.56 -10.16 -7.68
N VAL A 477 14.99 -9.08 -7.02
CA VAL A 477 15.61 -7.93 -7.70
C VAL A 477 16.91 -8.30 -8.42
N ASP A 478 17.57 -9.41 -8.06
CA ASP A 478 18.69 -9.98 -8.80
C ASP A 478 18.41 -10.17 -10.29
N GLY A 479 17.15 -10.51 -10.64
CA GLY A 479 16.75 -10.64 -12.03
C GLY A 479 16.53 -9.32 -12.75
N VAL A 480 16.30 -8.22 -12.02
CA VAL A 480 16.02 -6.90 -12.59
C VAL A 480 17.30 -6.28 -13.12
N GLY A 481 18.34 -6.19 -12.29
CA GLY A 481 19.61 -5.59 -12.70
C GLY A 481 20.71 -5.71 -11.64
N PRO A 482 21.99 -5.83 -12.06
CA PRO A 482 23.11 -5.95 -11.12
C PRO A 482 23.57 -4.60 -10.55
N ALA A 483 23.25 -3.47 -11.20
CA ALA A 483 23.68 -2.13 -10.80
C ALA A 483 22.75 -1.49 -9.76
N ARG A 484 22.44 -2.22 -8.68
CA ARG A 484 21.40 -1.83 -7.72
C ARG A 484 21.91 -1.36 -6.37
N VAL A 485 21.13 -0.48 -5.75
CA VAL A 485 21.21 -0.11 -4.33
C VAL A 485 19.95 -0.59 -3.65
N GLU A 486 20.08 -1.27 -2.52
CA GLU A 486 18.97 -1.79 -1.74
C GLU A 486 18.85 -0.97 -0.45
N ILE A 487 17.66 -0.45 -0.17
CA ILE A 487 17.34 0.23 1.08
C ILE A 487 16.18 -0.51 1.72
N GLU A 488 16.48 -1.20 2.81
CA GLU A 488 15.47 -1.78 3.68
C GLU A 488 15.16 -0.78 4.80
N LEU A 489 13.98 -0.17 4.72
CA LEU A 489 13.45 0.70 5.76
C LEU A 489 12.87 -0.14 6.90
N GLY A 490 12.78 0.47 8.08
CA GLY A 490 12.29 -0.20 9.28
C GLY A 490 10.80 -0.55 9.18
N TYR A 491 9.95 0.46 9.27
CA TYR A 491 8.52 0.27 9.57
C TYR A 491 7.59 1.05 8.67
N ASN A 492 8.04 1.32 7.46
CA ASN A 492 7.19 1.95 6.47
C ASN A 492 6.11 0.94 6.03
N SER A 493 4.98 1.46 5.56
CA SER A 493 3.93 0.64 4.92
C SER A 493 4.44 0.02 3.62
N HIS A 494 3.62 -0.84 3.00
CA HIS A 494 3.94 -1.40 1.68
C HIS A 494 4.36 -0.31 0.67
N ASP A 495 3.56 0.76 0.53
CA ASP A 495 4.09 1.98 -0.06
C ASP A 495 4.91 2.72 1.01
N VAL A 496 6.22 2.80 0.82
CA VAL A 496 7.08 3.39 1.85
C VAL A 496 6.78 4.88 2.08
N PHE A 497 6.10 5.53 1.15
CA PHE A 497 5.68 6.92 1.25
C PHE A 497 4.29 7.14 1.86
N LEU A 498 3.55 6.05 2.10
CA LEU A 498 2.29 6.06 2.85
C LEU A 498 2.48 5.52 4.27
N SER A 499 3.69 5.67 4.83
CA SER A 499 3.97 5.30 6.21
C SER A 499 3.19 6.18 7.18
N SER A 500 2.71 5.58 8.26
CA SER A 500 2.08 6.28 9.37
C SER A 500 3.06 7.16 10.17
N GLU A 501 4.37 7.00 9.96
CA GLU A 501 5.42 7.82 10.57
C GLU A 501 6.00 8.80 9.54
N VAL A 502 5.81 10.10 9.77
CA VAL A 502 6.28 11.17 8.87
C VAL A 502 7.80 11.09 8.67
N ASP A 503 8.56 10.80 9.72
CA ASP A 503 10.02 10.63 9.65
C ASP A 503 10.44 9.48 8.74
N GLY A 504 9.65 8.40 8.69
CA GLY A 504 9.88 7.27 7.80
C GLY A 504 9.79 7.68 6.32
N VAL A 505 8.87 8.58 5.99
CA VAL A 505 8.72 9.13 4.64
C VAL A 505 9.89 10.05 4.29
N GLY A 506 10.24 10.98 5.20
CA GLY A 506 11.38 11.89 5.01
C GLY A 506 12.70 11.13 4.83
N MET A 507 12.91 10.06 5.60
CA MET A 507 14.08 9.19 5.46
C MET A 507 14.14 8.52 4.09
N ALA A 508 13.02 7.97 3.60
CA ALA A 508 12.95 7.37 2.27
C ALA A 508 13.29 8.39 1.17
N VAL A 509 12.70 9.60 1.23
CA VAL A 509 13.00 10.69 0.29
C VAL A 509 14.49 11.05 0.31
N ASN A 510 15.08 11.19 1.50
CA ASN A 510 16.50 11.56 1.63
C ASN A 510 17.45 10.49 1.10
N PHE A 511 17.15 9.20 1.30
CA PHE A 511 17.94 8.12 0.70
C PHE A 511 17.90 8.14 -0.81
N ILE A 512 16.73 8.37 -1.41
CA ILE A 512 16.59 8.45 -2.87
C ILE A 512 17.30 9.69 -3.41
N LYS A 513 17.17 10.85 -2.76
CA LYS A 513 17.93 12.06 -3.14
C LYS A 513 19.44 11.80 -3.14
N SER A 514 19.95 11.22 -2.07
CA SER A 514 21.36 10.89 -1.94
C SER A 514 21.83 9.92 -3.05
N TRP A 515 20.98 8.96 -3.40
CA TRP A 515 21.23 8.06 -4.53
C TRP A 515 21.19 8.79 -5.88
N MET A 516 20.23 9.69 -6.09
CA MET A 516 20.11 10.51 -7.29
C MET A 516 21.34 11.40 -7.47
N ASP A 517 21.79 12.08 -6.42
CA ASP A 517 23.04 12.85 -6.41
C ASP A 517 24.24 11.98 -6.83
N ALA A 518 24.41 10.83 -6.19
CA ALA A 518 25.52 9.91 -6.43
C ALA A 518 25.54 9.30 -7.84
N LYS A 519 24.39 9.27 -8.53
CA LYS A 519 24.26 8.75 -9.91
C LYS A 519 24.16 9.85 -10.97
N GLY A 520 24.21 11.12 -10.59
CA GLY A 520 24.10 12.25 -11.53
C GLY A 520 22.68 12.42 -12.08
N PHE A 521 21.69 12.15 -11.24
CA PHE A 521 20.27 12.39 -11.51
C PHE A 521 19.75 13.68 -10.83
N ALA A 522 20.42 14.17 -9.78
CA ALA A 522 19.96 15.34 -9.04
C ALA A 522 19.98 16.67 -9.81
#